data_AF-A0A7V2QY12-F1
#
_entry.id   AF-A0A7V2QY12-F1
#
_cell.length_a   1.000
_cell.length_b   1.000
_cell.length_c   1.000
_cell.angle_alpha   90.00
_cell.angle_beta   90.00
_cell.angle_gamma   90.00
#
_symmetry.space_group_name_H-M   'P 1'
#
loop_
_entity.id
_entity.type
_entity.pdbx_description
1 polymer ?
#
loop_
_entity_poly.entity_id
_entity_poly.type
_entity_poly.pdbx_seq_one_letter_code
_entity_poly.pdbx_strand_id
1 'polypeptide(L)'
;LQALESAWITSRQIEAARRAMTHHIRRGGNIWIRIFPDKPVTKKPAETRQGGGKGPPDHWIAVVKPGRIMFEMAGVSEAIAKEAMRLASHKLPIATIFMVRKADNGIKSVTRELAEVEG
;
A
#
# COMPACT_ATOMS: atom_id res chain seq x y z
N LEU A 1 -0.57 2.85 -4.56
CA LEU A 1 -0.88 1.43 -4.89
C LEU A 1 -2.10 0.98 -4.12
N GLN A 2 -3.16 0.60 -4.84
CA GLN A 2 -4.44 0.15 -4.29
C GLN A 2 -4.60 -1.35 -4.44
N ALA A 3 -5.19 -2.01 -3.44
CA ALA A 3 -5.57 -3.41 -3.50
C ALA A 3 -6.86 -3.62 -4.32
N LEU A 4 -6.88 -4.61 -5.20
CA LEU A 4 -8.09 -5.04 -5.93
C LEU A 4 -8.82 -6.19 -5.22
N GLU A 5 -8.14 -6.92 -4.35
CA GLU A 5 -8.64 -8.12 -3.68
C GLU A 5 -8.47 -8.02 -2.15
N SER A 6 -9.19 -8.88 -1.42
CA SER A 6 -9.01 -9.03 0.02
C SER A 6 -7.84 -9.98 0.31
N ALA A 7 -6.90 -9.60 1.17
CA ALA A 7 -5.88 -10.51 1.65
C ALA A 7 -5.29 -10.09 3.00
N TRP A 8 -4.57 -11.03 3.62
CA TRP A 8 -3.69 -10.78 4.74
C TRP A 8 -2.28 -10.53 4.21
N ILE A 9 -1.75 -9.34 4.49
CA ILE A 9 -0.42 -8.93 4.05
C ILE A 9 0.51 -9.02 5.25
N THR A 10 1.55 -9.83 5.16
CA THR A 10 2.54 -10.00 6.24
C THR A 10 3.46 -8.79 6.34
N SER A 11 4.02 -8.54 7.54
CA SER A 11 5.06 -7.51 7.74
C SER A 11 6.23 -7.64 6.76
N ARG A 12 6.63 -8.88 6.43
CA ARG A 12 7.70 -9.19 5.48
C ARG A 12 7.37 -8.75 4.05
N GLN A 13 6.13 -8.95 3.60
CA GLN A 13 5.69 -8.50 2.27
C GLN A 13 5.62 -6.97 2.19
N ILE A 14 5.15 -6.30 3.24
CA ILE A 14 5.12 -4.83 3.33
C ILE A 14 6.55 -4.28 3.17
N GLU A 15 7.50 -4.86 3.91
CA GLU A 15 8.90 -4.44 3.86
C GLU A 15 9.56 -4.79 2.52
N ALA A 16 9.28 -5.94 1.94
CA ALA A 16 9.77 -6.32 0.61
C ALA A 16 9.30 -5.34 -0.48
N ALA A 17 8.03 -4.94 -0.45
CA ALA A 17 7.48 -3.94 -1.36
C ALA A 17 8.15 -2.56 -1.15
N ARG A 18 8.33 -2.14 0.11
CA ARG A 18 9.02 -0.88 0.46
C ARG A 18 10.46 -0.85 -0.05
N ARG A 19 11.22 -1.94 0.16
CA ARG A 19 12.61 -2.06 -0.31
C ARG A 19 12.68 -2.01 -1.83
N ALA A 20 11.76 -2.69 -2.54
CA ALA A 20 11.71 -2.65 -4.00
C ALA A 20 11.51 -1.23 -4.54
N MET A 21 10.56 -0.48 -3.98
CA MET A 21 10.34 0.93 -4.34
C MET A 21 11.56 1.80 -4.03
N THR A 22 12.10 1.68 -2.81
CA THR A 22 13.24 2.49 -2.36
C THR A 22 14.48 2.27 -3.23
N HIS A 23 14.72 1.03 -3.65
CA HIS A 23 15.81 0.68 -4.55
C HIS A 23 15.63 1.31 -5.93
N HIS A 24 14.42 1.26 -6.50
CA HIS A 24 14.15 1.82 -7.83
C HIS A 24 14.31 3.34 -7.87
N ILE A 25 13.80 4.05 -6.86
CA ILE A 25 13.87 5.51 -6.80
C ILE A 25 15.23 6.05 -6.34
N ARG A 26 16.21 5.17 -6.06
CA ARG A 26 17.57 5.50 -5.58
C ARG A 26 17.56 6.44 -4.36
N ARG A 27 16.60 6.24 -3.44
CA ARG A 27 16.34 7.10 -2.27
C ARG A 27 15.91 8.54 -2.59
N GLY A 28 15.51 8.82 -3.82
CA GLY A 28 14.84 10.07 -4.19
C GLY A 28 13.33 9.97 -3.95
N GLY A 29 12.73 11.04 -3.40
CA GLY A 29 11.30 11.09 -3.09
C GLY A 29 10.90 10.41 -1.78
N ASN A 30 9.61 10.47 -1.49
CA ASN A 30 9.01 10.02 -0.25
C ASN A 30 8.08 8.82 -0.50
N ILE A 31 8.14 7.82 0.37
CA ILE A 31 7.27 6.64 0.35
C ILE A 31 6.49 6.63 1.66
N TRP A 32 5.17 6.46 1.59
CA TRP A 32 4.33 6.20 2.75
C TRP A 32 3.72 4.82 2.67
N ILE A 33 3.75 4.13 3.81
CA ILE A 33 3.03 2.87 4.01
C ILE A 33 1.73 3.22 4.73
N ARG A 34 0.60 2.83 4.14
CA ARG A 34 -0.76 3.17 4.61
C ARG A 34 -1.46 2.02 5.33
N ILE A 35 -0.77 0.88 5.42
CA ILE A 35 -1.19 -0.31 6.16
C ILE A 35 -0.15 -0.63 7.22
N PHE A 36 -0.60 -1.13 8.37
CA PHE A 36 0.27 -1.52 9.47
C PHE A 36 -0.09 -2.95 9.89
N PRO A 37 0.88 -3.82 10.18
CA PRO A 37 0.60 -5.18 10.62
C PRO A 37 0.25 -5.19 12.12
N ASP A 38 -1.02 -4.99 12.43
CA ASP A 38 -1.58 -4.88 13.79
C ASP A 38 -2.25 -6.15 14.30
N LYS A 39 -2.43 -7.17 13.44
CA LYS A 39 -3.09 -8.41 13.83
C LYS A 39 -2.08 -9.55 14.03
N PRO A 40 -1.94 -10.11 15.24
CA PRO A 40 -1.09 -11.27 15.46
C PRO A 40 -1.76 -12.56 14.96
N VAL A 41 -0.97 -13.41 14.30
CA VAL A 41 -1.34 -14.75 13.85
C VAL A 41 -0.55 -15.76 14.69
N THR A 42 -1.24 -16.72 15.29
CA THR A 42 -0.63 -17.77 16.12
C THR A 42 -0.38 -19.03 15.31
N LYS A 43 0.71 -19.75 15.58
CA LYS A 43 1.02 -21.02 14.93
C LYS A 43 1.42 -22.06 15.96
N LYS A 44 0.93 -23.29 15.82
CA LYS A 44 1.42 -24.43 16.58
C LYS A 44 2.56 -25.13 15.83
N PRO A 45 3.57 -25.67 16.54
CA PRO A 45 4.59 -26.50 15.91
C PRO A 45 3.96 -27.71 15.20
N ALA A 46 4.54 -28.09 14.06
CA ALA A 46 4.03 -29.18 13.24
C ALA A 46 4.10 -30.55 13.95
N GLU A 47 4.98 -30.67 14.95
CA GLU A 47 5.24 -31.91 15.70
C GLU A 47 4.21 -32.19 16.81
N THR A 48 3.23 -31.30 17.00
CA THR A 48 2.23 -31.45 18.08
C THR A 48 0.90 -32.01 17.56
N ARG A 49 0.26 -32.87 18.36
CA ARG A 49 -1.09 -33.37 18.06
C ARG A 49 -2.14 -32.28 18.25
N GLN A 50 -3.30 -32.44 17.63
CA GLN A 50 -4.46 -31.56 17.84
C GLN A 50 -4.89 -31.60 19.32
N GLY A 51 -5.31 -30.45 19.86
CA GLY A 51 -5.58 -30.26 21.30
C GLY A 51 -4.56 -29.35 22.00
N GLY A 52 -4.67 -29.17 23.32
CA GLY A 52 -3.66 -28.44 24.11
C GLY A 52 -3.68 -26.91 24.03
N GLY A 53 -4.80 -26.29 23.64
CA GLY A 53 -4.95 -24.82 23.65
C GLY A 53 -4.53 -24.10 22.35
N LYS A 54 -4.20 -22.81 22.41
CA LYS A 54 -3.76 -21.99 21.25
C LYS A 54 -2.23 -21.87 21.25
N GLY A 55 -1.61 -21.86 20.08
CA GLY A 55 -0.15 -21.66 19.95
C GLY A 55 0.28 -20.21 20.24
N PRO A 56 1.60 -19.97 20.41
CA PRO A 56 2.13 -18.62 20.55
C PRO A 56 1.96 -17.79 19.26
N PRO A 57 1.99 -16.44 19.34
CA PRO A 57 2.07 -15.58 18.16
C PRO A 57 3.32 -15.88 17.30
N ASP A 58 3.13 -16.04 16.00
CA ASP A 58 4.18 -16.38 15.03
C ASP A 58 4.56 -15.16 14.17
N HIS A 59 3.57 -14.46 13.61
CA HIS A 59 3.80 -13.26 12.81
C HIS A 59 2.62 -12.29 12.86
N TRP A 60 2.85 -11.06 12.40
CA TRP A 60 1.84 -10.02 12.32
C TRP A 60 1.43 -9.74 10.88
N ILE A 61 0.14 -9.52 10.69
CA ILE A 61 -0.48 -9.26 9.39
C ILE A 61 -1.26 -7.95 9.42
N ALA A 62 -1.35 -7.32 8.25
CA ALA A 62 -2.32 -6.28 7.95
C ALA A 62 -3.51 -6.91 7.23
N VAL A 63 -4.73 -6.64 7.68
CA VAL A 63 -5.95 -7.05 6.97
C VAL A 63 -6.27 -5.99 5.92
N VAL A 64 -6.21 -6.37 4.64
CA VAL A 64 -6.45 -5.46 3.52
C VAL A 64 -7.74 -5.85 2.80
N LYS A 65 -8.57 -4.84 2.52
CA LYS A 65 -9.81 -4.97 1.74
C LYS A 65 -9.64 -4.35 0.34
N PRO A 66 -10.43 -4.77 -0.66
CA PRO A 66 -10.47 -4.14 -1.97
C PRO A 66 -10.69 -2.63 -1.86
N GLY A 67 -10.03 -1.86 -2.72
CA GLY A 67 -10.09 -0.40 -2.72
C GLY A 67 -9.16 0.29 -1.72
N ARG A 68 -8.53 -0.45 -0.79
CA ARG A 68 -7.61 0.13 0.19
C ARG A 68 -6.30 0.56 -0.46
N ILE A 69 -5.86 1.80 -0.20
CA ILE A 69 -4.50 2.25 -0.54
C ILE A 69 -3.51 1.65 0.45
N MET A 70 -2.50 0.95 -0.06
CA MET A 70 -1.44 0.33 0.75
C MET A 70 -0.14 1.15 0.77
N PHE A 71 0.20 1.77 -0.36
CA PHE A 71 1.42 2.57 -0.50
C PHE A 71 1.14 3.86 -1.27
N GLU A 72 1.80 4.93 -0.85
CA GLU A 72 1.79 6.22 -1.53
C GLU A 72 3.23 6.67 -1.80
N MET A 73 3.41 7.51 -2.82
CA MET A 73 4.72 8.03 -3.21
C MET A 73 4.58 9.44 -3.75
N ALA A 74 5.55 10.30 -3.44
CA ALA A 74 5.63 11.67 -3.93
C ALA A 74 7.09 12.11 -4.11
N GLY A 75 7.32 13.21 -4.82
CA GLY A 75 8.67 13.76 -5.04
C GLY A 75 9.46 13.05 -6.14
N VAL A 76 8.78 12.30 -7.02
CA VAL A 76 9.36 11.67 -8.23
C VAL A 76 8.42 11.87 -9.41
N SER A 77 8.92 11.72 -10.63
CA SER A 77 8.10 11.76 -11.85
C SER A 77 7.12 10.58 -11.89
N GLU A 78 6.00 10.76 -12.59
CA GLU A 78 4.97 9.71 -12.71
C GLU A 78 5.53 8.43 -13.34
N ALA A 79 6.41 8.55 -14.34
CA ALA A 79 7.04 7.38 -14.98
C ALA A 79 7.85 6.55 -13.98
N ILE A 80 8.64 7.20 -13.13
CA ILE A 80 9.42 6.54 -12.07
C ILE A 80 8.49 5.95 -11.01
N ALA A 81 7.46 6.69 -10.59
CA ALA A 81 6.49 6.21 -9.61
C ALA A 81 5.75 4.95 -10.11
N LYS A 82 5.32 4.95 -11.37
CA LYS A 82 4.62 3.83 -12.01
C LYS A 82 5.48 2.58 -12.01
N GLU A 83 6.74 2.70 -12.40
CA GLU A 83 7.66 1.56 -12.45
C GLU A 83 8.03 1.06 -11.05
N ALA A 84 8.31 1.96 -10.10
CA ALA A 84 8.54 1.58 -8.71
C ALA A 84 7.34 0.83 -8.09
N MET A 85 6.13 1.31 -8.35
CA MET A 85 4.88 0.71 -7.86
C MET A 85 4.58 -0.64 -8.53
N ARG A 86 4.95 -0.81 -9.81
CA ARG A 86 4.91 -2.10 -10.51
C ARG A 86 5.87 -3.12 -9.89
N LEU A 87 7.07 -2.70 -9.48
CA LEU A 87 8.01 -3.59 -8.79
C LEU A 87 7.51 -3.98 -7.39
N ALA A 88 6.85 -3.06 -6.67
CA ALA A 88 6.19 -3.36 -5.41
C ALA A 88 5.03 -4.35 -5.55
N SER A 89 4.21 -4.24 -6.60
CA SER A 89 3.07 -5.15 -6.79
C SER A 89 3.49 -6.61 -6.88
N HIS A 90 4.65 -6.90 -7.51
CA HIS A 90 5.23 -8.24 -7.58
C HIS A 90 5.68 -8.82 -6.23
N LYS A 91 5.71 -8.01 -5.16
CA LYS A 91 6.02 -8.45 -3.79
C LYS A 91 4.77 -8.73 -2.96
N LEU A 92 3.59 -8.44 -3.50
CA LEU A 92 2.31 -8.58 -2.82
C LEU A 92 1.58 -9.82 -3.35
N PRO A 93 0.84 -10.54 -2.49
CA PRO A 93 0.11 -11.75 -2.87
C PRO A 93 -1.26 -11.47 -3.52
N ILE A 94 -1.51 -10.25 -3.98
CA ILE A 94 -2.81 -9.81 -4.51
C ILE A 94 -2.66 -8.94 -5.75
N ALA A 95 -3.72 -8.90 -6.56
CA ALA A 95 -3.82 -7.93 -7.63
C ALA A 95 -3.88 -6.49 -7.07
N THR A 96 -3.16 -5.58 -7.71
CA THR A 96 -3.10 -4.16 -7.32
C THR A 96 -3.14 -3.25 -8.53
N ILE A 97 -3.61 -2.02 -8.32
CA ILE A 97 -3.64 -0.98 -9.35
C ILE A 97 -2.86 0.27 -8.91
N PHE A 98 -2.13 0.86 -9.85
CA PHE A 98 -1.50 2.17 -9.68
C PHE A 98 -2.55 3.26 -9.88
N MET A 99 -2.62 4.20 -8.94
CA MET A 99 -3.52 5.35 -9.04
C MET A 99 -2.74 6.63 -8.79
N VAL A 100 -3.08 7.65 -9.57
CA VAL A 100 -2.60 9.01 -9.38
C VAL A 100 -3.67 9.78 -8.62
N ARG A 101 -3.29 10.44 -7.52
CA ARG A 101 -4.20 11.36 -6.84
C ARG A 101 -4.42 12.55 -7.77
N LYS A 102 -5.64 12.71 -8.27
CA LYS A 102 -6.05 13.98 -8.89
C LYS A 102 -5.97 15.04 -7.79
N ALA A 103 -5.18 16.09 -8.01
CA ALA A 103 -5.26 17.26 -7.15
C ALA A 103 -6.70 17.80 -7.28
N ASP A 104 -7.35 18.06 -6.15
CA ASP A 104 -8.68 18.62 -6.12
C ASP A 104 -8.62 20.02 -6.77
N ASN A 105 -8.95 20.10 -8.06
CA ASN A 105 -9.07 21.35 -8.81
C ASN A 105 -10.25 22.21 -8.32
N GLY A 106 -10.90 21.86 -7.20
CA GLY A 106 -12.07 22.55 -6.66
C GLY A 106 -11.83 24.01 -6.31
N ILE A 107 -10.58 24.45 -6.13
CA ILE A 107 -10.28 25.88 -5.96
C ILE A 107 -10.27 26.58 -7.32
N LYS A 108 -9.73 25.97 -8.37
CA LYS A 108 -9.60 26.59 -9.71
C LYS A 108 -10.92 26.68 -10.49
N SER A 109 -11.87 25.77 -10.24
CA SER A 109 -13.19 25.83 -10.89
C SER A 109 -14.02 27.00 -10.37
N VAL A 110 -14.03 27.22 -9.06
CA VAL A 110 -14.79 28.31 -8.41
C VAL A 110 -14.23 29.68 -8.80
N THR A 111 -12.90 29.82 -8.91
CA THR A 111 -12.29 31.11 -9.32
C THR A 111 -12.58 31.44 -10.78
N ARG A 112 -12.75 30.41 -11.64
CA ARG A 112 -13.07 30.61 -13.05
C ARG A 112 -14.55 30.94 -13.25
N GLU A 113 -15.45 30.30 -12.51
CA GLU A 113 -16.88 30.61 -12.51
C GLU A 113 -17.17 32.01 -11.96
N LEU A 114 -16.47 32.47 -10.91
CA LEU A 114 -16.64 33.84 -10.40
C LEU A 114 -16.13 34.90 -11.39
N ALA A 115 -15.03 34.64 -12.08
CA ALA A 115 -14.48 35.57 -13.08
C ALA A 115 -15.34 35.69 -14.36
N GLU A 116 -16.16 34.69 -14.67
CA GLU A 116 -17.10 34.70 -15.80
C GLU A 116 -18.45 35.36 -15.46
N VAL A 117 -18.75 35.56 -14.17
CA VAL A 117 -19.99 36.21 -13.69
C VAL A 117 -19.79 37.70 -13.42
N GLU A 118 -18.55 38.14 -13.17
CA GLU A 118 -18.18 39.54 -12.92
C GLU A 118 -17.71 40.31 -14.18
N GLY A 119 -17.69 39.66 -15.36
CA GLY A 119 -17.34 40.28 -16.65
C GLY A 119 -18.50 40.30 -17.64
#